data_AF-A0A1Q3QNU6-F1
#
_entry.id   AF-A0A1Q3QNU6-F1
#
_cell.length_a   1.000
_cell.length_b   1.000
_cell.length_c   1.000
_cell.angle_alpha   90.00
_cell.angle_beta   90.00
_cell.angle_gamma   90.00
#
_symmetry.space_group_name_H-M   'P 1'
#
loop_
_entity.id
_entity.type
_entity.pdbx_description
1 polymer ?
#
loop_
_entity_poly.entity_id
_entity_poly.type
_entity_poly.pdbx_seq_one_letter_code
_entity_poly.pdbx_strand_id
1 'polypeptide(L)'
;MFLRQEQGVLLDQLGRRDPLIAEIYAGGLRAFADDTNPYRFQLSAHAFRELIAHCLRMTGEKVVFGDGMKQRLVPVKDAFQALKRTNQLAPGPTSQPSGVSDTLIEALNDFFEWSDNNRGENRKKTALMLTQLAGPGPALPSDVVADEISEWMESDGYFKRVAHNIQRAERDDLVAKLYAVEDILLRRLQPRPVSDLDEIDALIEEGEDAD
;
A
#
# COMPACT_ATOMS: atom_id res chain seq x y z
N MET A 1 -20.82 -11.55 -6.77
CA MET A 1 -20.83 -12.40 -5.56
C MET A 1 -19.80 -11.84 -4.61
N PHE A 2 -20.17 -11.60 -3.35
CA PHE A 2 -19.22 -11.21 -2.31
C PHE A 2 -18.54 -12.46 -1.75
N LEU A 3 -17.26 -12.35 -1.42
CA LEU A 3 -16.43 -13.39 -0.80
C LEU A 3 -16.67 -13.45 0.71
N ARG A 4 -17.13 -12.35 1.32
CA ARG A 4 -17.49 -12.25 2.74
C ARG A 4 -18.53 -11.14 2.98
N GLN A 5 -19.19 -11.17 4.14
CA GLN A 5 -20.30 -10.27 4.47
C GLN A 5 -19.86 -8.81 4.59
N GLU A 6 -18.64 -8.59 5.09
CA GLU A 6 -18.04 -7.29 5.35
C GLU A 6 -17.80 -6.47 4.08
N GLN A 7 -17.74 -7.13 2.91
CA GLN A 7 -17.55 -6.43 1.63
C GLN A 7 -18.74 -5.54 1.26
N GLY A 8 -19.95 -5.93 1.66
CA GLY A 8 -21.13 -5.07 1.47
C GLY A 8 -21.07 -3.82 2.34
N VAL A 9 -20.58 -3.97 3.58
CA VAL A 9 -20.37 -2.86 4.53
C VAL A 9 -19.31 -1.91 4.00
N LEU A 10 -18.15 -2.44 3.59
CA LEU A 10 -17.06 -1.64 3.04
C LEU A 10 -17.49 -0.91 1.76
N LEU A 11 -18.22 -1.57 0.86
CA LEU A 11 -18.72 -0.95 -0.37
C LEU A 11 -19.61 0.26 -0.08
N ASP A 12 -20.54 0.14 0.88
CA ASP A 12 -21.40 1.26 1.30
C ASP A 12 -20.60 2.39 1.94
N GLN A 13 -19.64 2.07 2.82
CA GLN A 13 -18.76 3.07 3.44
C GLN A 13 -17.90 3.83 2.43
N LEU A 14 -17.30 3.12 1.47
CA LEU A 14 -16.58 3.74 0.36
C LEU A 14 -17.51 4.62 -0.46
N GLY A 15 -18.72 4.15 -0.76
CA GLY A 15 -19.71 4.89 -1.57
C GLY A 15 -20.14 6.21 -0.93
N ARG A 16 -20.25 6.25 0.40
CA ARG A 16 -20.55 7.48 1.16
C ARG A 16 -19.43 8.52 1.09
N ARG A 17 -18.16 8.10 0.96
CA ARG A 17 -17.00 9.01 0.92
C ARG A 17 -16.61 9.40 -0.51
N ASP A 18 -16.53 8.43 -1.42
CA ASP A 18 -16.17 8.63 -2.83
C ASP A 18 -16.79 7.50 -3.69
N PRO A 19 -17.88 7.78 -4.43
CA PRO A 19 -18.55 6.80 -5.28
C PRO A 19 -17.63 6.14 -6.31
N LEU A 20 -16.64 6.87 -6.85
CA LEU A 20 -15.71 6.32 -7.84
C LEU A 20 -14.81 5.26 -7.20
N ILE A 21 -14.40 5.46 -5.94
CA ILE A 21 -13.59 4.48 -5.22
C ILE A 21 -14.41 3.22 -4.92
N ALA A 22 -15.69 3.37 -4.58
CA ALA A 22 -16.60 2.24 -4.40
C ALA A 22 -16.77 1.43 -5.71
N GLU A 23 -16.88 2.10 -6.85
CA GLU A 23 -16.94 1.45 -8.16
C GLU A 23 -15.65 0.67 -8.49
N ILE A 24 -14.48 1.25 -8.19
CA ILE A 24 -13.19 0.56 -8.36
C ILE A 24 -13.15 -0.71 -7.51
N TYR A 25 -13.54 -0.62 -6.24
CA TYR A 25 -13.60 -1.76 -5.34
C TYR A 25 -14.56 -2.86 -5.85
N ALA A 26 -15.80 -2.48 -6.18
CA ALA A 26 -16.79 -3.41 -6.73
C ALA A 26 -16.33 -4.04 -8.05
N GLY A 27 -15.69 -3.25 -8.91
CA GLY A 27 -15.10 -3.70 -10.17
C GLY A 27 -14.01 -4.76 -9.95
N GLY A 28 -13.12 -4.54 -8.97
CA GLY A 28 -12.11 -5.50 -8.58
C GLY A 28 -12.69 -6.83 -8.11
N LEU A 29 -13.69 -6.79 -7.23
CA LEU A 29 -14.38 -7.99 -6.75
C LEU A 29 -15.10 -8.74 -7.89
N ARG A 30 -15.75 -8.01 -8.80
CA ARG A 30 -16.42 -8.62 -9.96
C ARG A 30 -15.41 -9.25 -10.92
N ALA A 31 -14.29 -8.57 -11.17
CA ALA A 31 -13.21 -9.12 -11.98
C ALA A 31 -12.70 -10.43 -11.37
N PHE A 32 -12.41 -10.45 -10.06
CA PHE A 32 -11.99 -11.68 -9.37
C PHE A 32 -13.00 -12.83 -9.50
N ALA A 33 -14.28 -12.53 -9.31
CA ALA A 33 -15.36 -13.51 -9.32
C ALA A 33 -15.69 -14.06 -10.73
N ASP A 34 -15.21 -13.42 -11.79
CA ASP A 34 -15.43 -13.89 -13.16
C ASP A 34 -14.48 -15.05 -13.52
N ASP A 35 -14.89 -16.27 -13.19
CA ASP A 35 -14.14 -17.50 -13.51
C ASP A 35 -13.91 -17.72 -15.02
N THR A 36 -14.66 -17.02 -15.89
CA THR A 36 -14.49 -17.13 -17.34
C THR A 36 -13.40 -16.23 -17.89
N ASN A 37 -12.99 -15.23 -17.12
CA ASN A 37 -11.98 -14.26 -17.53
C ASN A 37 -10.56 -14.74 -17.16
N PRO A 38 -9.69 -15.01 -18.15
CA PRO A 38 -8.33 -15.47 -17.88
C PRO A 38 -7.45 -14.40 -17.20
N TYR A 39 -7.85 -13.12 -17.25
CA TYR A 39 -7.17 -11.99 -16.61
C TYR A 39 -7.83 -11.55 -15.30
N ARG A 40 -8.78 -12.33 -14.76
CA ARG A 40 -9.52 -11.98 -13.55
C ARG A 40 -8.64 -11.54 -12.37
N PHE A 41 -7.52 -12.22 -12.15
CA PHE A 41 -6.62 -11.91 -11.05
C PHE A 41 -5.83 -10.63 -11.30
N GLN A 42 -5.35 -10.41 -12.52
CA GLN A 42 -4.65 -9.20 -12.92
C GLN A 42 -5.56 -7.97 -12.85
N LEU A 43 -6.79 -8.09 -13.35
CA LEU A 43 -7.78 -7.01 -13.33
C LEU A 43 -8.24 -6.71 -11.91
N SER A 44 -8.46 -7.74 -11.08
CA SER A 44 -8.73 -7.55 -9.65
C SER A 44 -7.57 -6.86 -8.95
N ALA A 45 -6.33 -7.34 -9.15
CA ALA A 45 -5.15 -6.72 -8.54
C ALA A 45 -4.95 -5.27 -9.01
N HIS A 46 -5.22 -4.98 -10.27
CA HIS A 46 -5.15 -3.62 -10.79
C HIS A 46 -6.17 -2.71 -10.10
N ALA A 47 -7.43 -3.16 -9.97
CA ALA A 47 -8.47 -2.42 -9.28
C ALA A 47 -8.10 -2.17 -7.80
N PHE A 48 -7.59 -3.17 -7.07
CA PHE A 48 -7.18 -2.99 -5.67
C PHE A 48 -5.94 -2.10 -5.51
N ARG A 49 -5.01 -2.12 -6.47
CA ARG A 49 -3.93 -1.13 -6.53
C ARG A 49 -4.49 0.28 -6.69
N GLU A 50 -5.46 0.48 -7.58
CA GLU A 50 -6.09 1.80 -7.78
C GLU A 50 -6.91 2.23 -6.55
N LEU A 51 -7.62 1.31 -5.90
CA LEU A 51 -8.28 1.55 -4.61
C LEU A 51 -7.29 2.11 -3.58
N ILE A 52 -6.16 1.43 -3.38
CA ILE A 52 -5.09 1.88 -2.46
C ILE A 52 -4.56 3.26 -2.86
N ALA A 53 -4.23 3.44 -4.15
CA ALA A 53 -3.66 4.69 -4.65
C ALA A 53 -4.61 5.89 -4.48
N HIS A 54 -5.91 5.61 -4.49
CA HIS A 54 -6.95 6.63 -4.37
C HIS A 54 -7.48 6.84 -2.96
N CYS A 55 -7.04 6.06 -1.97
CA CYS A 55 -7.45 6.25 -0.58
C CYS A 55 -7.17 7.67 -0.06
N LEU A 56 -6.09 8.31 -0.52
CA LEU A 56 -5.80 9.72 -0.22
C LEU A 56 -6.88 10.70 -0.72
N ARG A 57 -7.66 10.37 -1.76
CA ARG A 57 -8.76 11.25 -2.19
C ARG A 57 -9.88 11.32 -1.15
N MET A 58 -10.01 10.28 -0.33
CA MET A 58 -11.02 10.20 0.73
C MET A 58 -10.64 10.94 2.01
N THR A 59 -9.41 11.46 2.12
CA THR A 59 -8.91 12.08 3.36
C THR A 59 -9.26 13.56 3.50
N GLY A 60 -10.01 14.16 2.57
CA GLY A 60 -10.50 15.55 2.63
C GLY A 60 -9.42 16.64 2.53
N GLU A 61 -8.18 16.30 2.85
CA GLU A 61 -7.01 17.15 2.71
C GLU A 61 -6.33 16.87 1.37
N LYS A 62 -6.13 17.92 0.57
CA LYS A 62 -5.16 17.87 -0.53
C LYS A 62 -3.78 17.73 0.09
N VAL A 63 -3.34 16.50 0.33
CA VAL A 63 -1.93 16.26 0.62
C VAL A 63 -1.17 16.56 -0.68
N VAL A 64 -0.74 17.81 -0.82
CA VAL A 64 0.14 18.25 -1.89
C VAL A 64 1.51 17.65 -1.56
N PHE A 65 1.71 16.42 -2.02
CA PHE A 65 3.06 15.91 -2.15
C PHE A 65 3.71 16.71 -3.27
N GLY A 66 4.52 17.70 -2.88
CA GLY A 66 5.39 18.42 -3.82
C GLY A 66 6.26 17.44 -4.61
N ASP A 67 6.93 17.99 -5.63
CA ASP A 67 7.84 17.29 -6.55
C ASP A 67 8.67 16.25 -5.77
N GLY A 68 8.27 14.98 -5.87
CA GLY A 68 8.72 13.98 -4.93
C GLY A 68 10.18 13.66 -5.19
N MET A 69 11.01 13.53 -4.15
CA MET A 69 12.43 13.19 -4.32
C MET A 69 12.62 12.00 -5.26
N LYS A 70 11.72 11.00 -5.22
CA LYS A 70 11.68 9.86 -6.17
C LYS A 70 11.59 10.26 -7.66
N GLN A 71 10.78 11.24 -8.02
CA GLN A 71 10.62 11.70 -9.42
C GLN A 71 11.90 12.34 -9.95
N ARG A 72 12.70 12.96 -9.07
CA ARG A 72 14.02 13.52 -9.41
C ARG A 72 15.14 12.48 -9.32
N LEU A 73 15.02 11.52 -8.40
CA LEU A 73 16.05 10.52 -8.10
C LEU A 73 16.05 9.33 -9.08
N VAL A 74 14.88 8.85 -9.50
CA VAL A 74 14.76 7.69 -10.41
C VAL A 74 15.47 7.93 -11.74
N PRO A 75 15.29 9.07 -12.44
CA PRO A 75 15.99 9.31 -13.70
C PRO A 75 17.53 9.33 -13.53
N VAL A 76 18.02 9.87 -12.43
CA VAL A 76 19.47 9.94 -12.14
C VAL A 76 20.02 8.54 -11.85
N LYS A 77 19.30 7.73 -11.08
CA LYS A 77 19.66 6.35 -10.77
C LYS A 77 19.67 5.47 -12.02
N ASP A 78 18.65 5.59 -12.87
CA ASP A 78 18.54 4.80 -14.11
C ASP A 78 19.68 5.14 -15.08
N ALA A 79 20.00 6.43 -15.22
CA ALA A 79 21.16 6.88 -16.00
C ALA A 79 22.47 6.32 -15.45
N PHE A 80 22.68 6.36 -14.13
CA PHE A 80 23.87 5.80 -13.49
C PHE A 80 23.99 4.29 -13.68
N GLN A 81 22.89 3.53 -13.54
CA GLN A 81 22.88 2.10 -13.79
C GLN A 81 23.15 1.76 -15.27
N ALA A 82 22.63 2.55 -16.20
CA ALA A 82 22.89 2.38 -17.63
C ALA A 82 24.38 2.58 -17.97
N LEU A 83 25.03 3.59 -17.38
CA LEU A 83 26.47 3.82 -17.51
C LEU A 83 27.30 2.65 -16.93
N LYS A 84 26.87 2.11 -15.78
CA LYS A 84 27.51 0.93 -15.16
C LYS A 84 27.41 -0.32 -16.05
N ARG A 85 26.24 -0.59 -16.62
CA ARG A 85 26.00 -1.75 -17.50
C ARG A 85 26.77 -1.68 -18.82
N THR A 86 27.00 -0.48 -19.33
CA THR A 86 27.74 -0.25 -20.59
C THR A 86 29.24 -0.13 -20.38
N ASN A 87 29.73 -0.35 -19.15
CA ASN A 87 31.14 -0.21 -18.75
C ASN A 87 31.74 1.17 -19.07
N GLN A 88 30.88 2.20 -19.20
CA GLN A 88 31.28 3.59 -19.47
C GLN A 88 31.79 4.30 -18.21
N LEU A 89 31.64 3.67 -17.05
CA LEU A 89 32.20 4.11 -15.77
C LEU A 89 33.59 3.52 -15.49
N ALA A 90 34.05 2.55 -16.29
CA ALA A 90 35.39 2.00 -16.16
C ALA A 90 36.39 2.80 -17.00
N PRO A 91 37.62 3.02 -16.52
CA PRO A 91 38.65 3.63 -17.33
C PRO A 91 38.96 2.73 -18.55
N GLY A 92 38.71 3.24 -19.76
CA GLY A 92 39.06 2.55 -20.99
C GLY A 92 40.59 2.50 -21.19
N PRO A 93 41.13 1.49 -21.90
CA PRO A 93 42.57 1.35 -22.11
C PRO A 93 43.22 2.47 -22.94
N THR A 94 42.43 3.32 -23.59
CA THR A 94 42.90 4.46 -24.41
C THR A 94 42.14 5.76 -24.17
N SER A 95 41.32 5.85 -23.11
CA SER A 95 40.48 7.01 -22.86
C SER A 95 41.11 7.89 -21.80
N GLN A 96 41.05 9.22 -21.98
CA GLN A 96 41.28 10.16 -20.88
C GLN A 96 40.49 9.68 -19.66
N PRO A 97 41.04 9.81 -18.43
CA PRO A 97 40.37 9.33 -17.23
C PRO A 97 38.95 9.86 -17.27
N SER A 98 37.96 8.95 -17.30
CA SER A 98 36.57 9.33 -17.11
C SER A 98 36.57 10.23 -15.88
N GLY A 99 36.17 11.50 -16.02
CA GLY A 99 36.32 12.53 -14.98
C GLY A 99 35.48 12.28 -13.71
N VAL A 100 35.01 11.05 -13.53
CA VAL A 100 34.23 10.53 -12.43
C VAL A 100 35.15 9.62 -11.64
N SER A 101 35.47 9.99 -10.40
CA SER A 101 36.32 9.19 -9.53
C SER A 101 35.59 7.93 -9.04
N ASP A 102 36.34 6.86 -8.77
CA ASP A 102 35.81 5.64 -8.14
C ASP A 102 35.10 5.95 -6.82
N THR A 103 35.61 6.93 -6.06
CA THR A 103 35.00 7.43 -4.82
C THR A 103 33.58 8.00 -5.03
N LEU A 104 33.35 8.71 -6.14
CA LEU A 104 32.01 9.23 -6.47
C LEU A 104 31.08 8.09 -6.90
N ILE A 105 31.60 7.08 -7.61
CA ILE A 105 30.84 5.90 -8.01
C ILE A 105 30.41 5.11 -6.77
N GLU A 106 31.31 4.86 -5.82
CA GLU A 106 31.02 4.20 -4.54
C GLU A 106 29.99 5.00 -3.73
N ALA A 107 30.20 6.30 -3.53
CA ALA A 107 29.27 7.15 -2.79
C ALA A 107 27.86 7.18 -3.40
N LEU A 108 27.74 7.14 -4.74
CA LEU A 108 26.44 7.05 -5.41
C LEU A 108 25.80 5.67 -5.26
N ASN A 109 26.58 4.58 -5.29
CA ASN A 109 26.05 3.24 -5.00
C ASN A 109 25.49 3.19 -3.57
N ASP A 110 26.29 3.63 -2.59
CA ASP A 110 25.91 3.63 -1.17
C ASP A 110 24.68 4.51 -0.94
N PHE A 111 24.62 5.68 -1.58
CA PHE A 111 23.47 6.58 -1.50
C PHE A 111 22.20 5.97 -2.13
N PHE A 112 22.30 5.32 -3.29
CA PHE A 112 21.14 4.69 -3.92
C PHE A 112 20.67 3.44 -3.16
N GLU A 113 21.60 2.65 -2.61
CA GLU A 113 21.29 1.53 -1.73
C GLU A 113 20.64 2.03 -0.43
N TRP A 114 21.23 3.02 0.22
CA TRP A 114 20.64 3.69 1.36
C TRP A 114 19.26 4.24 1.03
N SER A 115 19.06 4.91 -0.11
CA SER A 115 17.75 5.46 -0.49
C SER A 115 16.72 4.36 -0.75
N ASP A 116 17.12 3.23 -1.33
CA ASP A 116 16.23 2.08 -1.53
C ASP A 116 15.84 1.42 -0.21
N ASN A 117 16.75 1.49 0.77
CA ASN A 117 16.59 0.95 2.11
C ASN A 117 15.87 1.94 3.05
N ASN A 118 15.98 3.24 2.81
CA ASN A 118 15.42 4.31 3.64
C ASN A 118 13.99 4.68 3.21
N ARG A 119 13.17 3.66 2.93
CA ARG A 119 11.71 3.69 2.59
C ARG A 119 10.83 4.39 3.63
N GLY A 120 11.42 4.99 4.66
CA GLY A 120 10.74 5.71 5.73
C GLY A 120 9.80 6.80 5.23
N GLU A 121 10.06 7.42 4.07
CA GLU A 121 9.14 8.42 3.52
C GLU A 121 7.80 7.80 3.06
N ASN A 122 7.82 6.67 2.35
CA ASN A 122 6.58 5.99 1.96
C ASN A 122 5.85 5.39 3.16
N ARG A 123 6.60 4.89 4.14
CA ARG A 123 6.03 4.41 5.42
C ARG A 123 5.33 5.55 6.17
N LYS A 124 5.96 6.73 6.26
CA LYS A 124 5.37 7.94 6.84
C LYS A 124 4.14 8.43 6.08
N LYS A 125 4.18 8.43 4.73
CA LYS A 125 3.03 8.81 3.89
C LYS A 125 1.85 7.85 4.09
N THR A 126 2.13 6.55 4.13
CA THR A 126 1.13 5.51 4.40
C THR A 126 0.54 5.68 5.80
N ALA A 127 1.38 5.88 6.81
CA ALA A 127 0.94 6.14 8.18
C ALA A 127 0.02 7.36 8.27
N LEU A 128 0.41 8.48 7.64
CA LEU A 128 -0.39 9.70 7.62
C LEU A 128 -1.74 9.48 6.93
N MET A 129 -1.74 8.83 5.76
CA MET A 129 -2.96 8.51 5.03
C MET A 129 -3.91 7.64 5.87
N LEU A 130 -3.42 6.56 6.47
CA LEU A 130 -4.25 5.66 7.29
C LEU A 130 -4.82 6.39 8.52
N THR A 131 -4.04 7.27 9.15
CA THR A 131 -4.52 8.12 10.24
C THR A 131 -5.60 9.09 9.76
N GLN A 132 -5.44 9.72 8.61
CA GLN A 132 -6.45 10.64 8.07
C GLN A 132 -7.75 9.91 7.66
N LEU A 133 -7.67 8.66 7.19
CA LEU A 133 -8.86 7.84 6.90
C LEU A 133 -9.70 7.59 8.17
N ALA A 134 -9.03 7.33 9.30
CA ALA A 134 -9.64 7.11 10.62
C ALA A 134 -10.56 8.26 11.07
N GLY A 135 -10.25 9.49 10.66
CA GLY A 135 -10.92 10.68 11.17
C GLY A 135 -10.63 10.92 12.67
N PRO A 136 -11.38 11.81 13.33
CA PRO A 136 -11.21 12.07 14.76
C PRO A 136 -11.64 10.86 15.60
N GLY A 137 -10.68 10.26 16.30
CA GLY A 137 -10.89 9.10 17.17
C GLY A 137 -9.65 8.80 18.04
N PRO A 138 -9.76 7.88 19.02
CA PRO A 138 -8.62 7.46 19.82
C PRO A 138 -7.52 6.86 18.93
N ALA A 139 -6.28 7.23 19.20
CA ALA A 139 -5.13 6.70 18.47
C ALA A 139 -4.99 5.20 18.73
N LEU A 140 -4.85 4.40 17.68
CA LEU A 140 -4.51 2.98 17.81
C LEU A 140 -3.12 2.81 18.44
N PRO A 141 -2.88 1.71 19.18
CA PRO A 141 -1.55 1.36 19.69
C PRO A 141 -0.46 1.37 18.59
N SER A 142 0.74 1.81 18.93
CA SER A 142 1.81 2.07 17.94
C SER A 142 2.31 0.81 17.21
N ASP A 143 2.25 -0.34 17.87
CA ASP A 143 2.53 -1.67 17.32
C ASP A 143 1.48 -2.07 16.28
N VAL A 144 0.19 -1.95 16.62
CA VAL A 144 -0.92 -2.21 15.67
C VAL A 144 -0.80 -1.32 14.43
N VAL A 145 -0.48 -0.04 14.61
CA VAL A 145 -0.26 0.88 13.48
C VAL A 145 0.93 0.44 12.63
N ALA A 146 2.02 -0.02 13.24
CA ALA A 146 3.22 -0.45 12.52
C ALA A 146 2.98 -1.73 11.69
N ASP A 147 2.18 -2.66 12.20
CA ASP A 147 1.81 -3.89 11.50
C ASP A 147 0.87 -3.60 10.33
N GLU A 148 -0.18 -2.80 10.55
CA GLU A 148 -1.10 -2.38 9.48
C GLU A 148 -0.38 -1.64 8.34
N ILE A 149 0.56 -0.75 8.66
CA ILE A 149 1.36 -0.07 7.62
C ILE A 149 2.17 -1.10 6.82
N SER A 150 2.72 -2.12 7.48
CA SER A 150 3.53 -3.13 6.81
C SER A 150 2.66 -4.01 5.91
N GLU A 151 1.53 -4.50 6.40
CA GLU A 151 0.55 -5.28 5.63
C GLU A 151 0.00 -4.49 4.44
N TRP A 152 -0.32 -3.21 4.65
CA TRP A 152 -0.77 -2.33 3.58
C TRP A 152 0.26 -2.19 2.46
N MET A 153 1.52 -1.88 2.82
CA MET A 153 2.61 -1.71 1.87
C MET A 153 2.94 -3.02 1.15
N GLU A 154 2.87 -4.15 1.84
CA GLU A 154 3.08 -5.47 1.25
C GLU A 154 1.97 -5.83 0.25
N SER A 155 0.71 -5.56 0.62
CA SER A 155 -0.46 -5.78 -0.24
C SER A 155 -0.41 -4.92 -1.50
N ASP A 156 -0.11 -3.63 -1.37
CA ASP A 156 0.12 -2.73 -2.51
C ASP A 156 1.25 -3.23 -3.42
N GLY A 157 2.35 -3.68 -2.83
CA GLY A 157 3.47 -4.28 -3.57
C GLY A 157 3.06 -5.55 -4.33
N TYR A 158 2.28 -6.42 -3.70
CA TYR A 158 1.74 -7.65 -4.30
C TYR A 158 0.82 -7.32 -5.49
N PHE A 159 -0.17 -6.46 -5.29
CA PHE A 159 -1.11 -6.07 -6.34
C PHE A 159 -0.41 -5.46 -7.55
N LYS A 160 0.60 -4.61 -7.33
CA LYS A 160 1.44 -4.06 -8.41
C LYS A 160 2.14 -5.13 -9.23
N ARG A 161 2.72 -6.16 -8.59
CA ARG A 161 3.41 -7.24 -9.30
C ARG A 161 2.44 -8.11 -10.09
N VAL A 162 1.28 -8.44 -9.52
CA VAL A 162 0.25 -9.22 -10.20
C VAL A 162 -0.35 -8.44 -11.37
N ALA A 163 -0.75 -7.19 -11.16
CA ALA A 163 -1.38 -6.35 -12.19
C ALA A 163 -0.48 -6.14 -13.42
N HIS A 164 0.85 -6.12 -13.24
CA HIS A 164 1.82 -5.94 -14.31
C HIS A 164 2.42 -7.25 -14.84
N ASN A 165 1.84 -8.41 -14.49
CA ASN A 165 2.33 -9.74 -14.90
C ASN A 165 3.77 -10.05 -14.49
N ILE A 166 4.29 -9.39 -13.44
CA ILE A 166 5.62 -9.68 -12.87
C ILE A 166 5.55 -10.93 -12.00
N GLN A 167 4.41 -11.15 -11.34
CA GLN A 167 4.14 -12.31 -10.49
C GLN A 167 2.84 -12.95 -10.94
N ARG A 168 2.83 -14.29 -11.09
CA ARG A 168 1.60 -15.06 -11.27
C ARG A 168 0.83 -15.05 -9.96
N ALA A 169 -0.46 -14.70 -10.00
CA ALA A 169 -1.32 -14.77 -8.83
C ALA A 169 -1.78 -16.20 -8.57
N GLU A 170 -1.68 -16.61 -7.32
CA GLU A 170 -2.45 -17.72 -6.77
C GLU A 170 -3.71 -17.17 -6.10
N ARG A 171 -4.79 -17.95 -6.14
CA ARG A 171 -6.11 -17.52 -5.64
C ARG A 171 -6.04 -17.12 -4.17
N ASP A 172 -5.43 -17.97 -3.35
CA ASP A 172 -5.45 -17.81 -1.90
C ASP A 172 -4.56 -16.64 -1.46
N ASP A 173 -3.41 -16.44 -2.11
CA ASP A 173 -2.55 -15.28 -1.89
C ASP A 173 -3.27 -13.97 -2.24
N LEU A 174 -3.98 -13.95 -3.38
CA LEU A 174 -4.77 -12.79 -3.78
C LEU A 174 -5.87 -12.50 -2.76
N VAL A 175 -6.63 -13.52 -2.34
CA VAL A 175 -7.69 -13.39 -1.32
C VAL A 175 -7.12 -12.87 0.00
N ALA A 176 -5.99 -13.40 0.46
CA ALA A 176 -5.36 -12.94 1.69
C ALA A 176 -4.98 -11.45 1.62
N LYS A 177 -4.42 -11.00 0.49
CA LYS A 177 -4.10 -9.56 0.31
C LYS A 177 -5.34 -8.69 0.14
N LEU A 178 -6.40 -9.20 -0.49
CA LEU A 178 -7.70 -8.51 -0.57
C LEU A 178 -8.25 -8.28 0.83
N TYR A 179 -8.32 -9.32 1.65
CA TYR A 179 -8.85 -9.23 3.02
C TYR A 179 -8.02 -8.33 3.92
N ALA A 180 -6.69 -8.38 3.84
CA ALA A 180 -5.82 -7.48 4.60
C ALA A 180 -6.13 -6.00 4.32
N VAL A 181 -6.29 -5.62 3.05
CA VAL A 181 -6.64 -4.22 2.69
C VAL A 181 -8.04 -3.86 3.15
N GLU A 182 -9.02 -4.74 2.94
CA GLU A 182 -10.39 -4.51 3.34
C GLU A 182 -10.53 -4.38 4.87
N ASP A 183 -9.82 -5.19 5.66
CA ASP A 183 -9.83 -5.14 7.12
C ASP A 183 -9.26 -3.83 7.65
N ILE A 184 -8.14 -3.38 7.07
CA ILE A 184 -7.57 -2.07 7.39
C ILE A 184 -8.57 -0.96 7.02
N LEU A 185 -9.20 -1.03 5.83
CA LEU A 185 -10.17 -0.02 5.42
C LEU A 185 -11.40 0.00 6.33
N LEU A 186 -11.93 -1.16 6.73
CA LEU A 186 -13.07 -1.24 7.65
C LEU A 186 -12.74 -0.58 8.99
N ARG A 187 -11.58 -0.93 9.60
CA ARG A 187 -11.13 -0.34 10.87
C ARG A 187 -10.91 1.17 10.78
N ARG A 188 -10.48 1.69 9.63
CA ARG A 188 -10.20 3.12 9.44
C ARG A 188 -11.44 3.90 8.99
N LEU A 189 -12.32 3.36 8.17
CA LEU A 189 -13.50 4.10 7.68
C LEU A 189 -14.65 4.11 8.68
N GLN A 190 -14.74 3.06 9.51
CA GLN A 190 -15.47 3.05 10.75
C GLN A 190 -14.55 2.51 11.85
N PRO A 191 -13.91 3.40 12.64
CA PRO A 191 -13.40 2.97 13.92
C PRO A 191 -14.58 2.30 14.63
N ARG A 192 -14.43 1.04 15.04
CA ARG A 192 -15.48 0.37 15.82
C ARG A 192 -15.90 1.36 16.89
N PRO A 193 -17.19 1.72 16.98
CA PRO A 193 -17.66 2.44 18.13
C PRO A 193 -17.16 1.65 19.34
N VAL A 194 -16.83 2.35 20.39
CA VAL A 194 -16.61 1.78 21.71
C VAL A 194 -17.94 1.21 22.24
N SER A 195 -18.69 0.46 21.42
CA SER A 195 -19.86 -0.35 21.78
C SER A 195 -19.44 -1.75 22.20
N ASP A 196 -18.20 -2.15 21.93
CA ASP A 196 -17.60 -3.33 22.56
C ASP A 196 -17.35 -3.10 24.06
N LEU A 197 -17.44 -1.87 24.59
CA LEU A 197 -17.45 -1.69 26.05
C LEU A 197 -18.77 -2.14 26.67
N ASP A 198 -19.92 -2.03 25.99
CA ASP A 198 -21.17 -2.58 26.52
C ASP A 198 -21.14 -4.12 26.50
N GLU A 199 -20.46 -4.75 25.52
CA GLU A 199 -20.23 -6.21 25.49
C GLU A 199 -19.17 -6.66 26.51
N ILE A 200 -18.12 -5.87 26.74
CA ILE A 200 -17.12 -6.14 27.78
C ILE A 200 -17.72 -5.93 29.18
N ASP A 201 -18.49 -4.88 29.39
CA ASP A 201 -19.19 -4.60 30.64
C ASP A 201 -20.24 -5.70 30.91
N ALA A 202 -20.96 -6.18 29.88
CA ALA A 202 -21.85 -7.32 30.01
C ALA A 202 -21.11 -8.63 30.40
N LEU A 203 -19.91 -8.86 29.86
CA LEU A 203 -19.06 -10.01 30.24
C LEU A 203 -18.46 -9.87 31.66
N ILE A 204 -18.25 -8.64 32.15
CA ILE A 204 -17.79 -8.37 33.51
C ILE A 204 -18.94 -8.55 34.51
N GLU A 205 -20.13 -8.04 34.19
CA GLU A 205 -21.34 -8.15 35.02
C GLU A 205 -21.77 -9.63 35.18
N GLU A 206 -21.67 -10.43 34.11
CA GLU A 206 -21.95 -11.87 34.14
C GLU A 206 -20.90 -12.68 34.96
N GLY A 207 -19.71 -12.12 35.17
CA GLY A 207 -18.64 -12.70 35.98
C GLY A 207 -18.69 -12.31 37.47
N GLU A 208 -19.27 -11.16 37.81
CA GLU A 208 -19.45 -10.68 39.19
C GLU A 208 -20.69 -11.28 39.87
N ASP A 209 -21.70 -11.73 39.10
CA ASP A 209 -22.90 -12.43 39.60
C ASP A 209 -22.68 -13.94 39.84
N ALA A 210 -21.49 -14.47 39.53
CA ALA A 210 -21.17 -15.90 39.60
C ALA A 210 -20.36 -16.33 40.85
N ASP A 211 -20.14 -15.41 41.80
CA ASP A 211 -19.55 -15.65 43.15
C ASP A 211 -20.59 -15.43 44.26
#